data_AF-A0A5N9GIT0-F1
#
_entry.id   AF-A0A5N9GIT0-F1
#
_cell.length_a   1.000
_cell.length_b   1.000
_cell.length_c   1.000
_cell.angle_alpha   90.00
_cell.angle_beta   90.00
_cell.angle_gamma   90.00
#
_symmetry.space_group_name_H-M   'P 1'
#
loop_
_entity.id
_entity.type
_entity.pdbx_description
1 polymer ?
#
loop_
_entity_poly.entity_id
_entity_poly.type
_entity_poly.pdbx_seq_one_letter_code
_entity_poly.pdbx_strand_id
1 'polypeptide(L)'
;VDELEIKVNAEVAADRDIHVNNLTRAEADQVPDLIRTKINLLPPNIQKIRTIDIHGLDLQADGGTHVANTREVGVIKVVGHESKGRINKRIRIALED
;
A
#
# COMPACT_ATOMS: atom_id res chain seq x y z
N VAL A 1 -15.60 -11.82 2.60
CA VAL A 1 -14.75 -11.10 3.56
C VAL A 1 -13.64 -12.02 4.01
N ASP A 2 -14.00 -13.25 4.36
CA ASP A 2 -13.07 -14.31 4.75
C ASP A 2 -11.96 -14.55 3.71
N GLU A 3 -12.30 -14.58 2.41
CA GLU A 3 -11.29 -14.71 1.35
C GLU A 3 -10.29 -13.54 1.33
N LEU A 4 -10.73 -12.31 1.62
CA LEU A 4 -9.85 -11.14 1.70
C LEU A 4 -8.90 -11.26 2.89
N GLU A 5 -9.42 -11.66 4.05
CA GLU A 5 -8.61 -11.88 5.26
C GLU A 5 -7.57 -12.98 5.03
N ILE A 6 -7.96 -14.10 4.41
CA ILE A 6 -7.04 -15.19 4.09
C ILE A 6 -5.92 -14.72 3.16
N LYS A 7 -6.28 -14.02 2.07
CA LYS A 7 -5.31 -13.55 1.07
C LYS A 7 -4.34 -12.52 1.63
N VAL A 8 -4.82 -11.54 2.41
CA VAL A 8 -3.93 -10.52 2.96
C VAL A 8 -2.97 -11.11 3.99
N ASN A 9 -3.42 -12.03 4.85
CA ASN A 9 -2.54 -12.70 5.80
C ASN A 9 -1.53 -13.63 5.11
N ALA A 10 -1.90 -14.24 3.97
CA ALA A 10 -0.94 -14.99 3.17
C ALA A 10 0.19 -14.08 2.64
N GLU A 11 -0.13 -12.86 2.18
CA GLU A 11 0.89 -11.88 1.76
C GLU A 11 1.73 -11.36 2.93
N VAL A 12 1.13 -11.15 4.11
CA VAL A 12 1.87 -10.79 5.34
C VAL A 12 2.89 -11.88 5.67
N ALA A 13 2.46 -13.14 5.67
CA ALA A 13 3.30 -14.30 6.01
C ALA A 13 4.40 -14.60 4.97
N ALA A 14 4.26 -14.07 3.75
CA ALA A 14 5.18 -14.27 2.63
C ALA A 14 6.56 -13.62 2.83
N ASP A 15 6.80 -12.89 3.92
CA ASP A 15 8.13 -12.40 4.31
C ASP A 15 8.79 -11.48 3.29
N ARG A 16 8.01 -10.54 2.75
CA ARG A 16 8.50 -9.66 1.70
C ARG A 16 9.21 -8.48 2.34
N ASP A 17 10.43 -8.25 1.89
CA ASP A 17 11.18 -7.05 2.25
C ASP A 17 10.50 -5.80 1.70
N ILE A 18 10.50 -4.76 2.52
CA ILE A 18 10.01 -3.43 2.19
C ILE A 18 11.21 -2.54 1.87
N HIS A 19 11.34 -2.16 0.61
CA HIS A 19 12.40 -1.26 0.18
C HIS A 19 11.88 0.17 0.07
N VAL A 20 12.57 1.08 0.76
CA VAL A 20 12.31 2.51 0.69
C VAL A 20 13.25 3.13 -0.34
N ASN A 21 12.70 3.59 -1.44
CA ASN A 21 13.45 4.15 -2.55
C ASN A 21 13.02 5.60 -2.83
N ASN A 22 13.73 6.27 -3.73
CA ASN A 22 13.33 7.56 -4.27
C ASN A 22 13.46 7.52 -5.79
N LEU A 23 12.40 7.90 -6.48
CA LEU A 23 12.42 8.16 -7.91
C LEU A 23 12.46 9.67 -8.14
N THR A 24 13.08 10.07 -9.25
CA THR A 24 12.84 11.43 -9.77
C THR A 24 11.39 11.56 -10.23
N ARG A 25 10.89 12.78 -10.31
CA ARG A 25 9.56 13.04 -10.88
C ARG A 25 9.41 12.48 -12.29
N ALA A 26 10.43 12.65 -13.14
CA ALA A 26 10.39 12.13 -14.50
C ALA A 26 10.26 10.61 -14.54
N GLU A 27 11.02 9.88 -13.71
CA GLU A 27 10.91 8.42 -13.60
C GLU A 27 9.55 7.99 -13.05
N ALA A 28 9.07 8.66 -12.00
CA ALA A 28 7.76 8.37 -11.40
C ALA A 28 6.60 8.57 -12.39
N ASP A 29 6.67 9.60 -13.23
CA ASP A 29 5.67 9.86 -14.27
C ASP A 29 5.66 8.77 -15.38
N GLN A 30 6.73 7.96 -15.49
CA GLN A 30 6.79 6.80 -16.39
C GLN A 30 6.28 5.50 -15.77
N VAL A 31 6.06 5.44 -14.45
CA VAL A 31 5.56 4.23 -13.77
C VAL A 31 4.04 4.31 -13.68
N PRO A 32 3.28 3.49 -14.44
CA PRO A 32 1.83 3.47 -14.36
C PRO A 32 1.36 3.12 -12.94
N ASP A 33 0.28 3.76 -12.49
CA ASP A 33 -0.36 3.50 -11.20
C ASP A 33 0.53 3.66 -9.96
N LEU A 34 1.71 4.29 -10.07
CA LEU A 34 2.57 4.61 -8.92
C LEU A 34 1.88 5.59 -7.96
N ILE A 35 1.09 6.51 -8.51
CA ILE A 35 0.26 7.48 -7.76
C ILE A 35 -1.20 7.12 -8.03
N ARG A 36 -1.85 6.48 -7.05
CA ARG A 36 -3.20 5.89 -7.22
C ARG A 36 -4.35 6.83 -6.86
N THR A 37 -4.05 8.07 -6.50
CA THR A 37 -5.07 9.07 -6.18
C THR A 37 -5.72 9.57 -7.48
N LYS A 38 -7.05 9.73 -7.48
CA LYS A 38 -7.81 10.21 -8.67
C LYS A 38 -7.32 11.55 -9.22
N ILE A 39 -6.66 12.34 -8.39
CA ILE A 39 -6.00 13.58 -8.74
C ILE A 39 -4.53 13.36 -8.36
N ASN A 40 -3.59 13.77 -9.20
CA ASN A 40 -2.19 13.79 -8.79
C ASN A 40 -2.03 14.81 -7.67
N LEU A 41 -1.91 14.32 -6.43
CA LEU A 41 -1.82 15.17 -5.24
C LEU A 41 -0.40 15.67 -4.98
N LEU A 42 0.61 15.20 -5.74
CA LEU A 42 1.99 15.61 -5.54
C LEU A 42 2.24 17.01 -6.12
N PRO A 43 2.62 17.99 -5.28
CA PRO A 43 3.00 19.32 -5.74
C PRO A 43 4.08 19.28 -6.85
N PRO A 44 4.01 20.16 -7.86
CA PRO A 44 4.96 20.17 -8.99
C PRO A 44 6.43 20.39 -8.57
N ASN A 45 6.66 21.03 -7.43
CA ASN A 45 7.99 21.30 -6.90
C ASN A 45 8.64 20.07 -6.23
N ILE A 46 7.91 18.98 -5.99
CA ILE A 46 8.51 17.73 -5.50
C ILE A 46 9.24 17.04 -6.67
N GLN A 47 10.57 17.07 -6.61
CA GLN A 47 11.44 16.46 -7.62
C GLN A 47 11.89 15.05 -7.27
N LYS A 48 11.87 14.69 -5.98
CA LYS A 48 12.15 13.35 -5.47
C LYS A 48 10.90 12.79 -4.84
N ILE A 49 10.41 11.70 -5.38
CA ILE A 49 9.21 11.01 -4.94
C ILE A 49 9.66 9.77 -4.20
N ARG A 50 9.35 9.71 -2.91
CA ARG A 50 9.60 8.53 -2.09
C ARG A 50 8.68 7.41 -2.52
N THR A 51 9.25 6.23 -2.73
CA THR A 51 8.50 5.03 -3.11
C THR A 51 8.70 3.93 -2.08
N ILE A 52 7.65 3.16 -1.88
CA ILE A 52 7.63 1.95 -1.07
C ILE A 52 7.43 0.78 -2.03
N ASP A 53 8.43 -0.11 -2.07
CA ASP A 53 8.39 -1.36 -2.82
C ASP A 53 8.20 -2.51 -1.84
N ILE A 54 7.00 -3.09 -1.85
CA ILE A 54 6.74 -4.38 -1.23
C ILE A 54 7.21 -5.43 -2.23
N HIS A 55 8.39 -5.99 -2.02
CA HIS A 55 9.11 -6.69 -3.07
C HIS A 55 8.28 -7.83 -3.71
N GLY A 56 8.09 -7.71 -5.03
CA GLY A 56 7.33 -8.66 -5.82
C GLY A 56 5.81 -8.64 -5.57
N LEU A 57 5.28 -7.58 -4.93
CA LEU A 57 3.85 -7.40 -4.68
C LEU A 57 3.32 -6.04 -5.14
N ASP A 58 3.92 -4.94 -4.68
CA ASP A 58 3.38 -3.59 -4.92
C ASP A 58 4.45 -2.51 -4.90
N LEU A 59 4.31 -1.48 -5.75
CA LEU A 59 5.17 -0.30 -5.76
C LEU A 59 4.29 0.96 -5.74
N GLN A 60 4.48 1.82 -4.74
CA GLN A 60 3.65 3.02 -4.57
C GLN A 60 4.46 4.24 -4.11
N ALA A 61 4.06 5.43 -4.56
CA ALA A 61 4.50 6.69 -3.95
C ALA A 61 3.83 6.90 -2.59
N ASP A 62 4.62 6.94 -1.51
CA ASP A 62 4.12 7.11 -0.13
C ASP A 62 5.13 7.84 0.78
N GLY A 63 4.60 8.74 1.61
CA GLY A 63 5.34 9.50 2.63
C GLY A 63 5.24 8.94 4.05
N GLY A 64 4.48 7.87 4.29
CA GLY A 64 4.29 7.25 5.60
C GLY A 64 5.50 6.47 6.12
N THR A 65 5.49 6.16 7.42
CA THR A 65 6.43 5.21 8.05
C THR A 65 5.99 3.78 7.79
N HIS A 66 6.93 2.90 7.43
CA HIS A 66 6.67 1.50 7.13
C HIS A 66 7.59 0.60 7.95
N VAL A 67 7.14 -0.63 8.20
CA VAL A 67 7.99 -1.72 8.71
C VAL A 67 9.02 -2.15 7.66
N ALA A 68 10.05 -2.89 8.04
CA ALA A 68 11.08 -3.34 7.10
C ALA A 68 10.68 -4.62 6.34
N ASN A 69 9.75 -5.40 6.89
CA ASN A 69 9.25 -6.64 6.29
C ASN A 69 7.76 -6.84 6.56
N THR A 70 7.03 -7.47 5.64
CA THR A 70 5.58 -7.70 5.78
C THR A 70 5.20 -8.48 7.03
N ARG A 71 6.06 -9.39 7.54
CA ARG A 71 5.78 -10.16 8.76
C ARG A 71 5.68 -9.32 10.02
N GLU A 72 6.31 -8.14 10.04
CA GLU A 72 6.24 -7.23 11.18
C GLU A 72 4.85 -6.60 11.36
N VAL A 73 3.96 -6.71 10.36
CA VAL A 73 2.58 -6.19 10.45
C VAL A 73 1.74 -6.97 11.48
N GLY A 74 2.05 -8.25 11.71
CA GLY A 74 1.23 -9.13 12.54
C GLY A 74 -0.03 -9.62 11.84
N VAL A 75 -0.96 -10.22 12.59
CA VAL A 75 -2.17 -10.83 12.02
C VAL A 75 -3.20 -9.74 11.72
N ILE A 76 -3.73 -9.72 10.50
CA ILE A 76 -4.76 -8.77 10.09
C ILE A 76 -6.15 -9.41 10.23
N LYS A 77 -7.07 -8.71 10.91
CA LYS A 77 -8.49 -9.08 11.00
C LYS A 77 -9.39 -8.10 10.28
N VAL A 78 -10.34 -8.61 9.50
CA VAL A 78 -11.40 -7.78 8.92
C VAL A 78 -12.55 -7.63 9.90
N VAL A 79 -12.53 -6.54 10.66
CA VAL A 79 -13.52 -6.26 11.73
C VAL A 79 -14.82 -5.63 11.22
N GLY A 80 -14.90 -5.29 9.94
CA GLY A 80 -16.16 -4.89 9.33
C GLY A 80 -16.04 -4.43 7.90
N HIS A 81 -17.17 -4.39 7.20
CA HIS A 81 -17.27 -3.82 5.87
C HIS A 81 -18.56 -3.02 5.70
N GLU A 82 -18.51 -1.96 4.91
CA GLU A 82 -19.65 -1.08 4.66
C GLU A 82 -19.63 -0.65 3.19
N SER A 83 -20.78 -0.67 2.53
CA SER A 83 -20.92 -0.08 1.20
C SER A 83 -21.05 1.44 1.32
N LYS A 84 -20.18 2.19 0.63
CA LYS A 84 -20.23 3.67 0.55
C LYS A 84 -20.70 4.10 -0.84
N GLY A 85 -21.76 3.45 -1.33
CA GLY A 85 -22.35 3.67 -2.64
C GLY A 85 -21.93 2.62 -3.67
N ARG A 86 -22.32 2.83 -4.94
CA ARG A 86 -22.17 1.83 -6.01
C ARG A 86 -20.72 1.40 -6.29
N ILE A 87 -19.75 2.31 -6.12
CA ILE A 87 -18.35 2.10 -6.51
C ILE A 87 -17.45 1.83 -5.29
N ASN A 88 -17.76 2.41 -4.13
CA ASN A 88 -16.85 2.41 -2.99
C ASN A 88 -17.29 1.40 -1.94
N LYS A 89 -16.38 0.52 -1.54
CA LYS A 89 -16.52 -0.29 -0.32
C LYS A 89 -15.49 0.17 0.70
N ARG A 90 -15.92 0.30 1.96
CA ARG A 90 -15.05 0.54 3.10
C ARG A 90 -14.82 -0.77 3.83
N ILE A 91 -13.57 -1.17 3.95
CA ILE A 91 -13.15 -2.29 4.79
C ILE A 91 -12.50 -1.70 6.05
N ARG A 92 -12.88 -2.20 7.22
CA ARG A 92 -12.24 -1.87 8.50
C ARG A 92 -11.41 -3.08 8.90
N ILE A 93 -10.15 -2.84 9.25
CA ILE A 93 -9.22 -3.87 9.70
C ILE A 93 -8.67 -3.53 11.08
N ALA A 94 -8.24 -4.56 11.81
CA ALA A 94 -7.47 -4.46 13.04
C ALA A 94 -6.22 -5.33 12.93
N LEU A 95 -5.19 -4.99 13.69
CA LEU A 95 -4.03 -5.86 13.91
C LEU A 95 -4.25 -6.59 15.23
N GLU A 96 -4.04 -7.89 15.25
CA GLU A 96 -3.98 -8.68 16.48
C GLU A 96 -2.52 -8.79 16.95
N ASP A 97 -2.34 -8.71 18.27
CA ASP A 97 -1.05 -8.84 18.96
C ASP A 97 -0.46 -10.27 18.88
#